data_AF-A0AAP9Y8I9-F1
#
_entry.id   AF-A0AAP9Y8I9-F1
#
_cell.length_a   1.000
_cell.length_b   1.000
_cell.length_c   1.000
_cell.angle_alpha   90.00
_cell.angle_beta   90.00
_cell.angle_gamma   90.00
#
_symmetry.space_group_name_H-M   'P 1'
#
loop_
_entity.id
_entity.type
_entity.pdbx_description
1 polymer ?
#
loop_
_entity_poly.entity_id
_entity_poly.type
_entity_poly.pdbx_seq_one_letter_code
_entity_poly.pdbx_strand_id
1 'polypeptide(L)'
;MRVYVPAILSDLSVPLPPVRGGVVCVPDAAMSAEDVEVLEDDAITEAALASLEMARETEGVAAARVVLAVDTSEATTPNPGEQIAPRIFKSPAFEYTWSDVAAILADLPDAAEAVAVVLAAQTQEAADRAVADLWESSLAWFDTSERPALLQLHRS
;
A
#
# COMPACT_ATOMS: atom_id res chain seq x y z
N MET A 1 0.63 -13.85 -9.36
CA MET A 1 0.82 -13.51 -7.93
C MET A 1 0.63 -12.02 -7.79
N ARG A 2 0.18 -11.51 -6.64
CA ARG A 2 0.03 -10.08 -6.42
C ARG A 2 1.12 -9.55 -5.49
N VAL A 3 1.67 -8.39 -5.84
CA VAL A 3 2.60 -7.65 -4.99
C VAL A 3 1.95 -6.33 -4.61
N TYR A 4 1.94 -6.03 -3.32
CA TYR A 4 1.39 -4.79 -2.76
C TYR A 4 2.52 -3.78 -2.61
N VAL A 5 2.56 -2.81 -3.51
CA VAL A 5 3.65 -1.82 -3.57
C VAL A 5 3.21 -0.56 -2.83
N PRO A 6 3.92 -0.14 -1.75
CA PRO A 6 3.65 1.14 -1.09
C PRO A 6 3.92 2.28 -2.06
N ALA A 7 3.04 3.27 -2.07
CA ALA A 7 3.14 4.47 -2.90
C ALA A 7 2.73 5.72 -2.11
N ILE A 8 2.91 6.88 -2.73
CA ILE A 8 2.39 8.17 -2.26
C ILE A 8 1.51 8.79 -3.35
N LEU A 9 0.66 9.75 -2.99
CA LEU A 9 -0.27 10.36 -3.96
C LEU A 9 0.45 10.93 -5.19
N SER A 10 1.62 11.54 -5.05
CA SER A 10 2.39 12.07 -6.19
C SER A 10 2.82 10.99 -7.20
N ASP A 11 3.02 9.73 -6.77
CA ASP A 11 3.32 8.59 -7.64
C ASP A 11 2.15 8.31 -8.62
N LEU A 12 0.92 8.70 -8.29
CA LEU A 12 -0.23 8.47 -9.17
C LEU A 12 -0.25 9.41 -10.38
N SER A 13 0.53 10.50 -10.34
CA SER A 13 0.56 11.53 -11.39
C SER A 13 1.58 11.27 -12.49
N VAL A 14 2.50 10.33 -12.28
CA VAL A 14 3.62 10.08 -13.20
C VAL A 14 3.24 9.10 -14.34
N PRO A 15 3.90 9.20 -15.51
CA PRO A 15 3.59 8.36 -16.66
C PRO A 15 3.97 6.88 -16.46
N LEU A 16 4.99 6.61 -15.65
CA LEU A 16 5.44 5.26 -15.29
C LEU A 16 5.29 5.08 -13.78
N PRO A 17 4.79 3.94 -13.29
CA PRO A 17 4.65 3.71 -11.86
C PRO A 17 6.04 3.59 -11.18
N PRO A 18 6.12 3.77 -9.85
CA PRO A 18 7.39 3.73 -9.13
C PRO A 18 8.00 2.33 -9.09
N VAL A 19 9.29 2.22 -9.42
CA VAL A 19 10.07 0.98 -9.26
C VAL A 19 10.49 0.84 -7.79
N ARG A 20 9.72 0.08 -7.02
CA ARG A 20 9.89 -0.05 -5.56
C ARG A 20 9.64 -1.48 -5.11
N GLY A 21 10.27 -1.85 -4.00
CA GLY A 21 9.91 -3.09 -3.29
C GLY A 21 8.48 -3.00 -2.76
N GLY A 22 7.92 -4.15 -2.41
CA GLY A 22 6.56 -4.25 -1.90
C GLY A 22 6.42 -5.39 -0.90
N VAL A 23 5.19 -5.84 -0.70
CA VAL A 23 4.84 -6.96 0.17
C VAL A 23 4.11 -8.02 -0.64
N VAL A 24 4.40 -9.28 -0.35
CA VAL A 24 3.77 -10.42 -1.02
C VAL A 24 3.37 -11.48 0.01
N CYS A 25 2.16 -12.01 -0.11
CA CYS A 25 1.75 -13.21 0.58
C CYS A 25 2.10 -14.46 -0.25
N VAL A 26 2.60 -15.50 0.41
CA VAL A 26 2.92 -16.79 -0.23
C VAL A 26 2.00 -17.86 0.38
N PRO A 27 0.79 -18.07 -0.15
CA PRO A 27 -0.20 -18.98 0.42
C PRO A 27 0.22 -20.45 0.29
N ASP A 28 -0.36 -21.32 1.12
CA ASP A 28 -0.15 -22.76 1.03
C ASP A 28 -1.05 -23.35 -0.04
N ALA A 29 -0.62 -24.43 -0.69
CA ALA A 29 -1.49 -25.16 -1.61
C ALA A 29 -2.74 -25.74 -0.92
N ALA A 30 -2.68 -25.96 0.40
CA ALA A 30 -3.80 -26.47 1.19
C ALA A 30 -4.72 -25.37 1.77
N MET A 31 -4.38 -24.09 1.63
CA MET A 31 -5.19 -22.99 2.17
C MET A 31 -6.47 -22.80 1.38
N SER A 32 -7.55 -22.42 2.07
CA SER A 32 -8.80 -22.03 1.42
C SER A 32 -8.68 -20.64 0.78
N ALA A 33 -9.59 -20.31 -0.14
CA ALA A 33 -9.61 -18.97 -0.74
C ALA A 33 -9.79 -17.86 0.31
N GLU A 34 -10.63 -18.10 1.32
CA GLU A 34 -10.85 -17.17 2.44
C GLU A 34 -9.56 -16.95 3.26
N ASP A 35 -8.81 -18.01 3.54
CA ASP A 35 -7.53 -17.88 4.25
C ASP A 35 -6.48 -17.12 3.41
N VAL A 36 -6.55 -17.22 2.08
CA VAL A 36 -5.68 -16.45 1.18
C VAL A 36 -6.07 -14.98 1.17
N GLU A 37 -7.37 -14.66 1.16
CA GLU A 37 -7.85 -13.28 1.27
C GLU A 37 -7.38 -12.61 2.56
N VAL A 38 -7.39 -13.33 3.69
CA VAL A 38 -6.83 -12.82 4.96
C VAL A 38 -5.33 -12.52 4.84
N LEU A 39 -4.56 -13.39 4.17
CA LEU A 39 -3.13 -13.11 3.94
C LEU A 39 -2.91 -11.92 2.99
N GLU A 40 -3.79 -11.72 2.02
CA GLU A 40 -3.76 -10.57 1.13
C GLU A 40 -4.02 -9.27 1.91
N ASP A 41 -4.99 -9.27 2.84
CA ASP A 41 -5.29 -8.15 3.73
C ASP A 41 -4.12 -7.83 4.69
N ASP A 42 -3.45 -8.86 5.21
CA ASP A 42 -2.23 -8.69 6.02
C ASP A 42 -1.11 -8.06 5.19
N ALA A 43 -0.92 -8.49 3.93
CA ALA A 43 0.08 -7.92 3.03
C ALA A 43 -0.23 -6.46 2.65
N ILE A 44 -1.52 -6.13 2.45
CA ILE A 44 -1.99 -4.76 2.23
C ILE A 44 -1.67 -3.90 3.45
N THR A 45 -1.92 -4.41 4.66
CA THR A 45 -1.64 -3.71 5.92
C THR A 45 -0.16 -3.33 6.04
N GLU A 46 0.74 -4.28 5.79
CA GLU A 46 2.19 -4.03 5.81
C GLU A 46 2.62 -3.01 4.74
N ALA A 47 2.06 -3.09 3.53
CA ALA A 47 2.34 -2.11 2.49
C ALA A 47 1.79 -0.72 2.84
N ALA A 48 0.64 -0.64 3.51
CA ALA A 48 0.03 0.61 3.92
C ALA A 48 0.85 1.30 5.04
N LEU A 49 1.44 0.53 5.96
CA LEU A 49 2.40 1.04 6.95
C LEU A 49 3.63 1.62 6.26
N ALA A 50 4.22 0.91 5.30
CA ALA A 50 5.37 1.40 4.54
C ALA A 50 5.05 2.67 3.72
N SER A 51 3.81 2.80 3.23
CA SER A 51 3.34 4.03 2.56
C SER A 51 3.35 5.24 3.50
N LEU A 52 2.96 5.07 4.77
CA LEU A 52 3.01 6.15 5.78
C LEU A 52 4.45 6.60 6.07
N GLU A 53 5.38 5.65 6.17
CA GLU A 53 6.80 5.97 6.36
C GLU A 53 7.33 6.85 5.21
N MET A 54 6.96 6.53 3.97
CA MET A 54 7.33 7.33 2.80
C MET A 54 6.63 8.70 2.78
N ALA A 55 5.36 8.75 3.17
CA ALA A 55 4.60 10.00 3.24
C ALA A 55 5.22 10.98 4.25
N ARG A 56 5.75 10.47 5.37
CA ARG A 56 6.46 11.27 6.39
C ARG A 56 7.69 11.98 5.84
N GLU A 57 8.35 11.37 4.86
CA GLU A 57 9.56 11.91 4.22
C GLU A 57 9.25 12.90 3.08
N THR A 58 7.96 13.03 2.72
CA THR A 58 7.50 13.86 1.61
C THR A 58 6.83 15.13 2.13
N GLU A 59 7.51 16.28 2.04
CA GLU A 59 6.96 17.56 2.46
C GLU A 59 5.87 18.10 1.49
N GLY A 60 4.83 18.73 2.05
CA GLY A 60 3.97 19.66 1.33
C GLY A 60 2.85 19.07 0.44
N VAL A 61 2.56 17.78 0.56
CA VAL A 61 1.45 17.12 -0.16
C VAL A 61 0.44 16.60 0.87
N ALA A 62 -0.86 16.58 0.52
CA ALA A 62 -1.84 15.84 1.31
C ALA A 62 -1.35 14.41 1.49
N ALA A 63 -1.44 13.89 2.71
CA ALA A 63 -0.96 12.56 3.02
C ALA A 63 -2.14 11.57 3.09
N ALA A 64 -1.93 10.41 2.48
CA ALA A 64 -2.83 9.28 2.48
C ALA A 64 -1.98 8.01 2.39
N ARG A 65 -2.45 6.92 2.99
CA ARG A 65 -1.97 5.58 2.63
C ARG A 65 -2.34 5.33 1.18
N VAL A 66 -1.37 4.90 0.39
CA VAL A 66 -1.57 4.48 -1.01
C VAL A 66 -0.81 3.17 -1.23
N VAL A 67 -1.52 2.15 -1.68
CA VAL A 67 -0.97 0.83 -2.02
C VAL A 67 -1.40 0.46 -3.43
N LEU A 68 -0.45 0.04 -4.26
CA LEU A 68 -0.73 -0.48 -5.59
C LEU A 68 -0.77 -2.02 -5.52
N ALA A 69 -1.91 -2.61 -5.84
CA ALA A 69 -2.06 -4.04 -6.03
C ALA A 69 -1.59 -4.40 -7.44
N VAL A 70 -0.37 -4.93 -7.57
CA VAL A 70 0.27 -5.23 -8.86
C VAL A 70 0.20 -6.72 -9.16
N ASP A 71 -0.50 -7.08 -10.22
CA ASP A 71 -0.54 -8.46 -10.70
C ASP A 71 0.75 -8.77 -11.49
N THR A 72 1.43 -9.85 -11.08
CA THR A 72 2.68 -10.30 -11.69
C THR A 72 2.50 -11.68 -12.33
N SER A 73 3.10 -11.84 -13.50
CA SER A 73 3.21 -13.12 -14.22
C SER A 73 4.38 -13.94 -13.68
N GLU A 74 4.47 -15.24 -13.96
CA GLU A 74 5.63 -16.05 -13.57
C GLU A 74 6.97 -15.49 -14.09
N ALA A 75 6.97 -14.81 -15.23
CA ALA A 75 8.17 -14.20 -15.81
C ALA A 75 8.61 -12.90 -15.12
N THR A 76 7.68 -12.20 -14.46
CA THR A 76 7.89 -10.89 -13.83
C THR A 76 7.76 -10.93 -12.31
N THR A 77 7.38 -12.07 -11.76
CA THR A 77 7.23 -12.30 -10.32
C THR A 77 8.59 -12.20 -9.64
N PRO A 78 8.79 -11.23 -8.74
CA PRO A 78 10.01 -11.16 -7.95
C PRO A 78 10.06 -12.34 -6.96
N ASN A 79 11.25 -12.88 -6.72
CA ASN A 79 11.42 -13.88 -5.68
C ASN A 79 11.14 -13.24 -4.30
N PRO A 80 10.29 -13.85 -3.45
CA PRO A 80 10.09 -13.38 -2.09
C PRO A 80 11.41 -13.26 -1.32
N GLY A 81 11.58 -12.15 -0.63
CA GLY A 81 12.76 -11.81 0.16
C GLY A 81 12.62 -12.20 1.63
N GLU A 82 12.92 -11.26 2.53
CA GLU A 82 12.82 -11.45 3.98
C GLU A 82 11.36 -11.69 4.40
N GLN A 83 11.14 -12.68 5.26
CA GLN A 83 9.85 -12.93 5.88
C GLN A 83 9.62 -11.93 7.02
N ILE A 84 8.51 -11.19 6.96
CA ILE A 84 8.14 -10.18 7.99
C ILE A 84 7.00 -10.64 8.90
N ALA A 85 6.13 -11.52 8.41
CA ALA A 85 5.11 -12.21 9.20
C ALA A 85 4.88 -13.62 8.64
N PRO A 86 4.14 -14.51 9.33
CA PRO A 86 3.82 -15.84 8.79
C PRO A 86 3.26 -15.76 7.37
N ARG A 87 4.00 -16.32 6.39
CA ARG A 87 3.65 -16.31 4.96
C ARG A 87 3.63 -14.93 4.27
N ILE A 88 4.05 -13.86 4.95
CA ILE A 88 4.18 -12.51 4.39
C ILE A 88 5.66 -12.16 4.25
N PHE A 89 6.05 -11.73 3.06
CA PHE A 89 7.44 -11.47 2.70
C PHE A 89 7.60 -10.10 2.05
N LYS A 90 8.77 -9.49 2.23
CA LYS A 90 9.20 -8.36 1.39
C LYS A 90 9.42 -8.85 -0.04
N SER A 91 8.95 -8.08 -1.00
CA SER A 91 9.28 -8.24 -2.41
C SER A 91 10.37 -7.22 -2.80
N PRO A 92 11.44 -7.62 -3.49
CA PRO A 92 12.43 -6.66 -3.99
C PRO A 92 11.81 -5.71 -5.03
N ALA A 93 12.50 -4.60 -5.31
CA ALA A 93 12.03 -3.67 -6.33
C ALA A 93 12.00 -4.31 -7.72
N PHE A 94 10.95 -4.03 -8.49
CA PHE A 94 10.72 -4.58 -9.82
C PHE A 94 10.03 -3.57 -10.72
N GLU A 95 10.18 -3.76 -12.04
CA GLU A 95 9.53 -2.93 -13.05
C GLU A 95 8.14 -3.50 -13.37
N TYR A 96 7.18 -2.60 -13.55
CA TYR A 96 5.81 -2.88 -13.96
C TYR A 96 5.22 -1.64 -14.62
N THR A 97 4.02 -1.78 -15.18
CA THR A 97 3.29 -0.74 -15.86
C THR A 97 1.96 -0.48 -15.17
N TRP A 98 1.31 0.65 -15.49
CA TRP A 98 -0.03 0.93 -14.98
C TRP A 98 -1.07 -0.12 -15.41
N SER A 99 -0.86 -0.85 -16.52
CA SER A 99 -1.75 -1.96 -16.89
C SER A 99 -1.59 -3.22 -16.02
N ASP A 100 -0.50 -3.33 -15.27
CA ASP A 100 -0.26 -4.43 -14.32
C ASP A 100 -0.88 -4.13 -12.94
N VAL A 101 -1.28 -2.87 -12.69
CA VAL A 101 -1.94 -2.48 -11.44
C VAL A 101 -3.42 -2.85 -11.52
N ALA A 102 -3.81 -3.87 -10.76
CA ALA A 102 -5.17 -4.38 -10.69
C ALA A 102 -6.09 -3.48 -9.86
N ALA A 103 -5.56 -2.83 -8.83
CA ALA A 103 -6.28 -1.86 -8.01
C ALA A 103 -5.31 -0.89 -7.32
N ILE A 104 -5.83 0.28 -6.98
CA ILE A 104 -5.20 1.25 -6.08
C ILE A 104 -6.03 1.27 -4.81
N LEU A 105 -5.39 0.95 -3.69
CA LEU A 105 -5.99 1.04 -2.37
C LEU A 105 -5.52 2.34 -1.74
N ALA A 106 -6.45 3.22 -1.38
CA ALA A 106 -6.09 4.52 -0.83
C ALA A 106 -7.08 5.00 0.23
N ASP A 107 -6.59 5.82 1.15
CA ASP A 107 -7.45 6.54 2.09
C ASP A 107 -8.43 7.47 1.35
N LEU A 108 -9.63 7.60 1.91
CA LEU A 108 -10.57 8.66 1.56
C LEU A 108 -10.24 9.93 2.35
N PRO A 109 -10.73 11.12 1.92
CA PRO A 109 -10.40 12.39 2.58
C PRO A 109 -10.79 12.49 4.06
N ASP A 110 -11.73 11.67 4.52
CA ASP A 110 -12.14 11.61 5.93
C ASP A 110 -11.07 10.99 6.86
N ALA A 111 -10.15 10.18 6.32
CA ALA A 111 -9.02 9.63 7.08
C ALA A 111 -7.84 10.61 7.22
N ALA A 112 -7.87 11.78 6.54
CA ALA A 112 -6.75 12.72 6.47
C ALA A 112 -6.28 13.22 7.85
N GLU A 113 -7.21 13.43 8.79
CA GLU A 113 -6.85 13.84 10.16
C GLU A 113 -6.08 12.74 10.88
N ALA A 114 -6.54 11.49 10.80
CA ALA A 114 -5.87 10.36 11.43
C ALA A 114 -4.47 10.11 10.83
N VAL A 115 -4.34 10.22 9.50
CA VAL A 115 -3.03 10.16 8.83
C VAL A 115 -2.11 11.27 9.32
N ALA A 116 -2.58 12.51 9.43
CA ALA A 116 -1.77 13.62 9.93
C ALA A 116 -1.28 13.38 11.38
N VAL A 117 -2.10 12.79 12.25
CA VAL A 117 -1.71 12.43 13.62
C VAL A 117 -0.60 11.38 13.62
N VAL A 118 -0.68 10.36 12.75
CA VAL A 118 0.38 9.35 12.59
C VAL A 118 1.69 10.01 12.17
N LEU A 119 1.65 10.88 11.15
CA LEU A 119 2.85 11.52 10.61
C LEU A 119 3.48 12.53 11.58
N ALA A 120 2.69 13.14 12.45
CA ALA A 120 3.15 14.08 13.48
C ALA A 120 3.70 13.39 14.74
N ALA A 121 3.52 12.07 14.90
CA ALA A 121 3.97 11.34 16.08
C ALA A 121 5.50 11.34 16.19
N GLN A 122 6.01 11.75 17.35
CA GLN A 122 7.46 11.84 17.63
C GLN A 122 7.98 10.75 18.59
N THR A 123 7.08 9.93 19.13
CA THR A 123 7.41 8.81 20.02
C THR A 123 6.76 7.53 19.52
N GLN A 124 7.36 6.38 19.84
CA GLN A 124 6.83 5.08 19.46
C GLN A 124 5.41 4.88 20.02
N GLU A 125 5.19 5.19 21.30
CA GLU A 125 3.86 5.05 21.92
C GLU A 125 2.79 5.92 21.22
N ALA A 126 3.14 7.14 20.83
CA ALA A 126 2.22 8.00 20.09
C ALA A 126 1.94 7.47 18.69
N ALA A 127 2.97 6.95 18.00
CA ALA A 127 2.82 6.36 16.67
C ALA A 127 1.94 5.10 16.73
N ASP A 128 2.17 4.20 17.69
CA ASP A 128 1.39 2.97 17.84
C ASP A 128 -0.09 3.26 18.10
N ARG A 129 -0.39 4.26 18.94
CA ARG A 129 -1.78 4.69 19.19
C ARG A 129 -2.41 5.31 17.94
N ALA A 130 -1.70 6.21 17.28
CA ALA A 130 -2.20 6.87 16.08
C ALA A 130 -2.46 5.88 14.93
N VAL A 131 -1.59 4.88 14.77
CA VAL A 131 -1.76 3.79 13.80
C VAL A 131 -3.00 2.97 14.15
N ALA A 132 -3.20 2.60 15.42
CA ALA A 132 -4.40 1.90 15.84
C ALA A 132 -5.68 2.67 15.51
N ASP A 133 -5.71 3.98 15.78
CA ASP A 133 -6.87 4.83 15.46
C ASP A 133 -7.09 4.96 13.94
N LEU A 134 -6.01 5.07 13.14
CA LEU A 134 -6.10 5.13 11.68
C LEU A 134 -6.61 3.83 11.07
N TRP A 135 -6.37 2.67 11.69
CA TRP A 135 -6.80 1.37 11.18
C TRP A 135 -8.31 1.14 11.26
N GLU A 136 -9.04 1.98 12.00
CA GLU A 136 -10.51 2.03 11.94
C GLU A 136 -11.03 2.62 10.61
N SER A 137 -10.17 3.34 9.87
CA SER A 137 -10.47 3.83 8.52
C SER A 137 -10.06 2.80 7.48
N SER A 138 -11.01 2.30 6.70
CA SER A 138 -10.73 1.35 5.61
C SER A 138 -10.14 2.04 4.38
N LEU A 139 -9.26 1.36 3.66
CA LEU A 139 -8.80 1.80 2.35
C LEU A 139 -9.91 1.56 1.31
N ALA A 140 -10.21 2.59 0.52
CA ALA A 140 -11.09 2.46 -0.64
C ALA A 140 -10.33 1.88 -1.84
N TRP A 141 -11.05 1.15 -2.68
CA TRP A 141 -10.52 0.48 -3.85
C TRP A 141 -10.86 1.29 -5.10
N PHE A 142 -9.85 1.59 -5.90
CA PHE A 142 -9.96 2.35 -7.13
C PHE A 142 -9.36 1.57 -8.29
N ASP A 143 -9.95 1.71 -9.47
CA ASP A 143 -9.33 1.26 -10.71
C ASP A 143 -8.15 2.17 -11.08
N THR A 144 -7.17 1.63 -11.80
CA THR A 144 -5.98 2.39 -12.21
C THR A 144 -6.28 3.57 -13.13
N SER A 145 -7.42 3.55 -13.84
CA SER A 145 -7.91 4.70 -14.62
C SER A 145 -8.41 5.85 -13.75
N GLU A 146 -8.74 5.61 -12.48
CA GLU A 146 -9.27 6.60 -11.54
C GLU A 146 -8.17 7.46 -10.87
N ARG A 147 -6.89 7.23 -11.17
CA ARG A 147 -5.76 8.04 -10.64
C ARG A 147 -6.01 9.55 -10.67
N PRO A 148 -6.51 10.16 -11.77
CA PRO A 148 -6.78 11.60 -11.80
C PRO A 148 -7.90 12.02 -10.84
N ALA A 149 -8.94 11.20 -10.67
CA ALA A 149 -10.05 11.46 -9.76
C ALA A 149 -9.60 11.31 -8.30
N LEU A 150 -8.83 10.26 -7.99
CA LEU A 150 -8.24 10.05 -6.68
C LEU A 150 -7.33 11.22 -6.27
N LEU A 151 -6.48 11.69 -7.18
CA LEU A 151 -5.68 12.90 -6.96
C LEU A 151 -6.52 14.15 -6.71
N GLN A 152 -7.71 14.26 -7.34
CA GLN A 152 -8.61 15.38 -7.13
C GLN A 152 -9.29 15.34 -5.76
N LEU A 153 -9.63 14.15 -5.25
CA LEU A 153 -10.21 13.97 -3.92
C LEU A 153 -9.32 14.52 -2.80
N HIS A 154 -8.00 14.44 -2.98
CA HIS A 154 -7.00 14.83 -1.97
C HIS A 154 -6.40 16.23 -2.16
N ARG A 155 -7.01 17.09 -2.99
CA ARG A 155 -6.56 18.47 -3.23
C ARG A 155 -7.26 19.52 -2.35
N SER A 156 -8.24 19.14 -1.54
CA SER A 156 -9.09 20.04 -0.74
C SER A 156 -8.41 20.58 0.49
#